data_AF-A0A517RPU3-F1
#
_entry.id   AF-A0A517RPU3-F1
#
_cell.length_a   1.000
_cell.length_b   1.000
_cell.length_c   1.000
_cell.angle_alpha   90.00
_cell.angle_beta   90.00
_cell.angle_gamma   90.00
#
_symmetry.space_group_name_H-M   'P 1'
#
loop_
_entity.id
_entity.type
_entity.pdbx_description
1 polymer ?
#
loop_
_entity_poly.entity_id
_entity_poly.type
_entity_poly.pdbx_seq_one_letter_code
_entity_poly.pdbx_strand_id
1 'polypeptide(L)'
;MNQTELIHFVKDLGANVVVRKLDPLQEAEIVCIHVDPIPVEQPGDIPGWKHALYLEELYDGWTIGSEKYDVTRPLQEPELKSLLTAWIREPDYRILQEFVSD
;
A
#
# COMPACT_ATOMS: atom_id res chain seq x y z
N MET A 1 -2.56 13.85 0.92
CA MET A 1 -2.89 12.98 2.05
C MET A 1 -1.62 12.52 2.76
N ASN A 2 -1.55 12.68 4.08
CA ASN A 2 -0.44 12.17 4.91
C ASN A 2 -0.69 10.72 5.38
N GLN A 3 0.31 10.10 6.01
CA GLN A 3 0.24 8.71 6.49
C GLN A 3 -0.96 8.44 7.42
N THR A 4 -1.25 9.34 8.37
CA THR A 4 -2.38 9.17 9.30
C THR A 4 -3.72 9.15 8.57
N GLU A 5 -3.92 10.10 7.66
CA GLU A 5 -5.12 10.18 6.83
C GLU A 5 -5.29 8.95 5.94
N LEU A 6 -4.20 8.45 5.36
CA LEU A 6 -4.18 7.21 4.57
C LEU A 6 -4.65 6.02 5.41
N ILE A 7 -4.07 5.84 6.61
CA ILE A 7 -4.39 4.73 7.51
C ILE A 7 -5.87 4.78 7.90
N HIS A 8 -6.40 5.96 8.24
CA HIS A 8 -7.82 6.11 8.56
C HIS A 8 -8.71 5.77 7.37
N PHE A 9 -8.41 6.32 6.19
CA PHE A 9 -9.17 6.11 4.98
C PHE A 9 -9.32 4.61 4.63
N VAL A 10 -8.25 3.84 4.69
CA VAL A 10 -8.28 2.42 4.29
C VAL A 10 -8.90 1.53 5.36
N LYS A 11 -8.77 1.89 6.65
CA LYS A 11 -9.45 1.21 7.75
C LYS A 11 -10.95 1.41 7.69
N ASP A 12 -11.41 2.62 7.36
CA ASP A 12 -12.84 2.91 7.16
C ASP A 12 -13.45 2.11 6.00
N LEU A 13 -12.63 1.73 5.02
CA LEU A 13 -13.02 0.83 3.92
C LEU A 13 -12.97 -0.67 4.30
N GLY A 14 -12.49 -1.02 5.50
CA GLY A 14 -12.42 -2.39 6.00
C GLY A 14 -11.09 -3.10 5.76
N ALA A 15 -10.05 -2.39 5.32
CA ALA A 15 -8.73 -2.97 5.16
C ALA A 15 -7.97 -3.09 6.48
N ASN A 16 -7.12 -4.11 6.57
CA ASN A 16 -6.12 -4.24 7.60
C ASN A 16 -4.88 -3.42 7.23
N VAL A 17 -4.24 -2.82 8.22
CA VAL A 17 -3.07 -1.96 8.02
C VAL A 17 -1.95 -2.34 8.97
N VAL A 18 -0.76 -2.52 8.41
CA VAL A 18 0.48 -2.75 9.14
C VAL A 18 1.48 -1.68 8.75
N VAL A 19 2.06 -0.98 9.73
CA VAL A 19 3.09 0.04 9.49
C VAL A 19 4.43 -0.49 10.00
N ARG A 20 5.44 -0.52 9.13
CA ARG A 20 6.80 -0.99 9.44
C ARG A 20 7.84 -0.23 8.65
N LYS A 21 9.06 -0.14 9.22
CA LYS A 21 10.28 0.08 8.44
C LYS A 21 10.81 -1.28 8.01
N LEU A 22 11.03 -1.49 6.71
CA LEU A 22 11.61 -2.74 6.22
C LEU A 22 13.14 -2.74 6.35
N ASP A 23 13.77 -1.57 6.25
CA ASP A 23 15.21 -1.39 6.48
C ASP A 23 15.46 -0.34 7.59
N PRO A 24 16.38 -0.58 8.54
CA PRO A 24 16.85 0.46 9.48
C PRO A 24 17.34 1.75 8.80
N LEU A 25 17.81 1.67 7.55
CA LEU A 25 18.30 2.77 6.73
C LEU A 25 17.20 3.46 5.92
N GLN A 26 15.97 2.93 5.88
CA GLN A 26 14.84 3.60 5.24
C GLN A 26 14.42 4.84 6.04
N GLU A 27 14.38 5.98 5.34
CA GLU A 27 13.92 7.25 5.92
C GLU A 27 12.41 7.21 6.20
N ALA A 28 11.62 6.67 5.25
CA ALA A 28 10.17 6.56 5.34
C ALA A 28 9.70 5.21 5.91
N GLU A 29 8.57 5.22 6.63
CA GLU A 29 7.87 3.99 6.99
C GLU A 29 7.06 3.47 5.79
N ILE A 30 6.97 2.14 5.65
CA ILE A 30 6.09 1.52 4.68
C ILE A 30 4.75 1.23 5.34
N VAL A 31 3.69 1.72 4.70
CA VAL A 31 2.31 1.41 5.04
C VAL A 31 1.86 0.22 4.21
N CYS A 32 1.77 -0.95 4.82
CA CYS A 32 1.21 -2.13 4.18
C CYS A 32 -0.31 -2.16 4.37
N ILE A 33 -1.05 -2.20 3.27
CA ILE A 33 -2.50 -2.38 3.23
C ILE A 33 -2.78 -3.82 2.84
N HIS A 34 -3.58 -4.52 3.63
CA HIS A 34 -3.94 -5.90 3.41
C HIS A 34 -5.46 -6.08 3.49
N VAL A 35 -6.04 -6.70 2.47
CA VAL A 35 -7.51 -6.82 2.34
C VAL A 35 -8.03 -8.11 2.99
N ASP A 36 -7.22 -9.16 3.03
CA ASP A 36 -7.57 -10.41 3.70
C ASP A 36 -7.34 -10.33 5.24
N PRO A 37 -7.85 -11.28 6.05
CA PRO A 37 -7.48 -11.38 7.46
C PRO A 37 -5.96 -11.49 7.60
N ILE A 38 -5.35 -10.69 8.48
CA ILE A 38 -3.90 -10.73 8.71
C ILE A 38 -3.52 -12.15 9.16
N PRO A 39 -2.70 -12.89 8.38
CA PRO A 39 -2.16 -14.16 8.87
C PRO A 39 -1.27 -13.85 10.07
N VAL A 40 -1.38 -14.66 11.13
CA VAL A 40 -0.68 -14.53 12.42
C VAL A 40 0.60 -13.69 12.30
N GLU A 41 0.62 -12.52 12.95
CA GLU A 41 1.75 -11.60 12.92
C GLU A 41 3.04 -12.36 13.26
N GLN A 42 3.89 -12.57 12.26
CA GLN A 42 5.23 -13.11 12.49
C GLN A 42 6.17 -11.92 12.72
N PRO A 43 7.01 -11.95 13.77
CA PRO A 43 8.04 -10.93 13.95
C PRO A 43 9.04 -11.02 12.79
N GLY A 44 9.16 -9.96 11.99
CA GLY A 44 10.08 -9.90 10.85
C GLY A 44 9.52 -9.07 9.69
N ASP A 45 10.05 -9.33 8.49
CA ASP A 45 9.60 -8.73 7.24
C ASP A 45 8.11 -8.97 7.02
N ILE A 46 7.43 -7.99 6.41
CA ILE A 46 6.06 -8.21 5.94
C ILE A 46 6.14 -9.24 4.82
N PRO A 47 5.63 -10.47 5.01
CA PRO A 47 5.69 -11.50 3.98
C PRO A 47 4.96 -10.99 2.74
N GLY A 48 5.30 -11.52 1.56
CA GLY A 48 4.55 -11.30 0.31
C GLY A 48 3.14 -11.87 0.46
N TRP A 49 2.29 -11.14 1.18
CA TRP A 49 0.94 -11.56 1.46
C TRP A 49 0.11 -11.30 0.21
N LYS A 50 -0.70 -12.31 -0.13
CA LYS A 50 -1.67 -12.18 -1.19
C LYS A 50 -2.54 -10.95 -0.91
N HIS A 51 -2.67 -10.08 -1.90
CA HIS A 51 -3.42 -8.81 -1.80
C HIS A 51 -2.83 -7.77 -0.81
N ALA A 52 -1.52 -7.83 -0.54
CA ALA A 52 -0.80 -6.72 0.08
C ALA A 52 -0.41 -5.65 -0.96
N LEU A 53 -0.61 -4.39 -0.57
CA LEU A 53 0.03 -3.23 -1.21
C LEU A 53 0.98 -2.58 -0.20
N TYR A 54 2.16 -2.21 -0.68
CA TYR A 54 3.20 -1.55 0.10
C TYR A 54 3.28 -0.09 -0.34
N LEU A 55 2.93 0.83 0.55
CA LEU A 55 2.86 2.24 0.24
C LEU A 55 3.99 3.00 0.92
N GLU A 56 4.66 3.85 0.15
CA GLU A 56 5.74 4.73 0.63
C GLU A 56 5.38 6.19 0.29
N GLU A 57 5.56 7.07 1.28
CA GLU A 57 5.32 8.51 1.11
C GLU A 57 6.58 9.17 0.54
N LEU A 58 6.45 9.76 -0.65
CA LEU A 58 7.47 10.56 -1.31
C LEU A 58 7.06 12.04 -1.33
N TYR A 59 8.01 12.92 -1.65
CA TYR A 59 7.78 14.37 -1.72
C TYR A 59 6.60 14.76 -2.63
N ASP A 60 6.39 14.00 -3.71
CA ASP A 60 5.38 14.25 -4.73
C ASP A 60 4.22 13.26 -4.69
N GLY A 61 3.99 12.53 -3.60
CA GLY A 61 2.82 11.68 -3.43
C GLY A 61 3.15 10.31 -2.86
N TRP A 62 2.32 9.31 -3.18
CA TRP A 62 2.48 7.95 -2.68
C TRP A 62 2.84 6.99 -3.79
N THR A 63 3.90 6.22 -3.61
CA THR A 63 4.19 5.10 -4.50
C THR A 63 3.60 3.82 -3.92
N ILE A 64 3.23 2.90 -4.81
CA ILE A 64 2.62 1.62 -4.44
C ILE A 64 3.42 0.50 -5.06
N GLY A 65 3.99 -0.36 -4.21
CA GLY A 65 4.61 -1.62 -4.60
C GLY A 65 3.70 -2.81 -4.33
N SER A 66 3.93 -3.91 -5.04
CA SER A 66 3.32 -5.21 -4.76
C SER A 66 4.30 -6.33 -5.09
N GLU A 67 4.00 -7.56 -4.66
CA GLU A 67 4.83 -8.73 -5.01
C GLU A 67 4.83 -9.05 -6.52
N LYS A 68 3.84 -8.55 -7.29
CA LYS A 68 3.61 -8.93 -8.69
C LYS A 68 3.98 -7.86 -9.71
N TYR A 69 4.14 -6.61 -9.26
CA TYR A 69 4.33 -5.46 -10.13
C TYR A 69 5.37 -4.52 -9.53
N ASP A 70 6.10 -3.87 -10.43
CA ASP A 70 6.99 -2.78 -10.09
C ASP A 70 6.23 -1.63 -9.43
N VAL A 71 6.98 -0.78 -8.75
CA VAL A 71 6.47 0.36 -8.00
C VAL A 71 5.79 1.35 -8.96
N THR A 72 4.59 1.80 -8.61
CA THR A 72 3.89 2.82 -9.39
C THR A 72 4.66 4.14 -9.41
N ARG A 73 4.34 5.02 -10.37
CA ARG A 73 4.65 6.44 -10.22
C ARG A 73 4.04 7.00 -8.91
N PRO A 74 4.56 8.12 -8.39
CA PRO A 74 3.92 8.83 -7.28
C PRO A 74 2.48 9.21 -7.64
N LEU A 75 1.54 8.80 -6.79
CA LEU A 75 0.12 9.03 -6.93
C LEU A 75 -0.32 10.18 -6.03
N GLN A 76 -1.05 11.11 -6.63
CA GLN A 76 -1.70 12.18 -5.88
C GLN A 76 -2.93 11.66 -5.15
N GLU A 77 -3.39 12.40 -4.15
CA GLU A 77 -4.49 11.98 -3.28
C GLU A 77 -5.76 11.49 -4.01
N PRO A 78 -6.27 12.16 -5.06
CA PRO A 78 -7.46 11.67 -5.77
C PRO A 78 -7.23 10.32 -6.46
N GLU A 79 -6.07 10.13 -7.09
CA GLU A 79 -5.70 8.89 -7.77
C GLU A 79 -5.48 7.77 -6.77
N LEU A 80 -4.74 8.06 -5.69
CA LEU A 80 -4.48 7.15 -4.59
C LEU A 80 -5.79 6.64 -3.96
N LYS A 81 -6.72 7.55 -3.64
CA LYS A 81 -8.02 7.17 -3.07
C LYS A 81 -8.83 6.29 -4.01
N SER A 82 -8.83 6.60 -5.31
CA SER A 82 -9.53 5.80 -6.33
C SER A 82 -8.97 4.38 -6.42
N LEU A 83 -7.63 4.26 -6.52
CA LEU A 83 -6.93 2.98 -6.60
C LEU A 83 -7.16 2.14 -5.35
N LEU A 84 -6.98 2.72 -4.16
CA LEU A 84 -7.16 2.00 -2.90
C LEU A 84 -8.60 1.56 -2.69
N THR A 85 -9.57 2.37 -3.09
CA THR A 85 -10.99 1.98 -3.03
C THR A 85 -11.26 0.78 -3.94
N ALA A 86 -10.74 0.78 -5.16
CA ALA A 86 -10.88 -0.34 -6.09
C ALA A 86 -10.21 -1.60 -5.52
N TRP A 87 -8.97 -1.48 -5.06
CA TRP A 87 -8.21 -2.58 -4.47
C TRP A 87 -8.92 -3.23 -3.28
N ILE A 88 -9.37 -2.43 -2.32
CA ILE A 88 -9.98 -2.94 -1.08
C ILE A 88 -11.33 -3.63 -1.37
N ARG A 89 -12.05 -3.19 -2.41
CA ARG A 89 -13.32 -3.81 -2.82
C ARG A 89 -13.11 -5.09 -3.61
N GLU A 90 -12.20 -5.07 -4.56
CA GLU A 90 -11.91 -6.18 -5.46
C GLU A 90 -10.40 -6.19 -5.77
N PRO A 91 -9.60 -6.93 -4.99
CA PRO A 91 -8.16 -6.99 -5.18
C PRO A 91 -7.78 -7.60 -6.53
N ASP A 92 -7.43 -6.75 -7.49
CA ASP A 92 -6.94 -7.14 -8.81
C ASP A 92 -5.68 -6.35 -9.14
N TYR A 93 -4.55 -7.04 -9.25
CA TYR A 93 -3.27 -6.39 -9.50
C TYR A 93 -3.18 -5.72 -10.87
N ARG A 94 -4.07 -6.06 -11.82
CA ARG A 94 -4.16 -5.36 -13.11
C ARG A 94 -4.46 -3.88 -12.94
N ILE A 95 -5.12 -3.46 -11.85
CA ILE A 95 -5.38 -2.04 -11.58
C ILE A 95 -4.08 -1.25 -11.38
N LEU A 96 -2.99 -1.90 -10.97
CA LEU A 96 -1.69 -1.23 -10.77
C LEU A 96 -0.98 -0.95 -12.10
N GLN A 97 -1.25 -1.74 -13.15
CA GLN A 97 -0.59 -1.60 -14.45
C GLN A 97 -0.82 -0.23 -15.09
N GLU A 98 -1.96 0.39 -14.81
CA GLU A 98 -2.28 1.73 -15.31
C GLU A 98 -1.41 2.84 -14.69
N PHE A 99 -0.65 2.51 -13.64
CA PHE A 99 0.11 3.45 -12.83
C PHE A 99 1.61 3.12 -12.71
N VAL A 100 2.07 2.00 -13.29
CA VAL A 100 3.50 1.69 -13.38
C VAL A 100 4.13 2.64 -14.42
N SER A 101 5.22 3.31 -14.05
CA SER A 101 6.01 4.09 -15.01
C SER A 101 6.79 3.15 -15.93
N ASP A 102 6.80 3.43 -17.23
CA ASP A 102 7.75 2.84 -18.20
C ASP A 102 9.22 3.13 -17.83
#